data_AF-A0A519TMF5-F1
#
_entry.id   AF-A0A519TMF5-F1
#
_cell.length_a   1.000
_cell.length_b   1.000
_cell.length_c   1.000
_cell.angle_alpha   90.00
_cell.angle_beta   90.00
_cell.angle_gamma   90.00
#
_symmetry.space_group_name_H-M   'P 1'
#
loop_
_entity.id
_entity.type
_entity.pdbx_description
1 polymer ?
#
loop_
_entity_poly.entity_id
_entity_poly.type
_entity_poly.pdbx_seq_one_letter_code
_entity_poly.pdbx_strand_id
1 'polypeptide(L)'
;MKSKFLFPTWCAIVGYLLAIPGFILGYLYTIKDYEIPGFGFKMWENDGFFQKAFENFTNELAIFLVIIGLILIAFAKEKKEDELSAKLRLNSLYWSIMIYYVLYIIGYLYTVIFGEILFIGDHFTEMNLFTPLVIFICRYNYLKYINAESYQLSKPKFLPNKPFKSIGIVFSGLGLTSIITSLLIDSNKKWVEITQISFYVLLIFGLLFWAFAKNKEEDEMTMQQRLEGLQLSIYFNYAIILLLTLIAYSLLYLYVLMFAQFSILLFFVIRMEFITYRNNKLLNTFEGGMSYEK
;
A
#
# COMPACT_ATOMS: atom_id res chain seq x y z
N MET A 1 1.53 25.28 4.49
CA MET A 1 2.79 24.54 4.15
C MET A 1 2.71 24.08 2.69
N LYS A 2 3.73 24.35 1.87
CA LYS A 2 3.76 23.95 0.45
C LYS A 2 3.94 22.43 0.32
N SER A 3 3.17 21.79 -0.58
CA SER A 3 3.30 20.36 -0.90
C SER A 3 4.69 20.05 -1.45
N LYS A 4 5.44 19.16 -0.79
CA LYS A 4 6.84 18.86 -1.17
C LYS A 4 6.99 17.74 -2.21
N PHE A 5 5.98 16.88 -2.39
CA PHE A 5 6.09 15.67 -3.20
C PHE A 5 4.91 15.54 -4.18
N LEU A 6 4.90 16.34 -5.26
CA LEU A 6 3.91 16.24 -6.34
C LEU A 6 4.59 16.28 -7.70
N PHE A 7 4.01 15.58 -8.67
CA PHE A 7 4.43 15.62 -10.06
C PHE A 7 3.89 16.87 -10.78
N PRO A 8 4.52 17.30 -11.88
CA PRO A 8 3.97 18.35 -12.73
C PRO A 8 2.55 18.05 -13.23
N THR A 9 1.78 19.09 -13.57
CA THR A 9 0.37 18.95 -14.00
C THR A 9 0.19 18.09 -15.25
N TRP A 10 1.15 18.08 -16.17
CA TRP A 10 1.09 17.26 -17.38
C TRP A 10 1.16 15.75 -17.08
N CYS A 11 1.72 15.36 -15.94
CA CYS A 11 1.78 13.97 -15.52
C CYS A 11 0.39 13.35 -15.32
N ALA A 12 -0.62 14.15 -14.95
CA ALA A 12 -2.00 13.65 -14.86
C ALA A 12 -2.50 13.15 -16.22
N ILE A 13 -2.20 13.88 -17.30
CA ILE A 13 -2.62 13.55 -18.67
C ILE A 13 -1.94 12.24 -19.11
N VAL A 14 -0.62 12.14 -18.89
CA VAL A 14 0.12 10.91 -19.15
C VAL A 14 -0.42 9.75 -18.30
N GLY A 15 -0.77 10.03 -17.05
CA GLY A 15 -1.34 9.05 -16.14
C GLY A 15 -2.65 8.46 -16.66
N TYR A 16 -3.57 9.29 -17.17
CA TYR A 16 -4.80 8.80 -17.81
C TYR A 16 -4.51 8.01 -19.09
N LEU A 17 -3.55 8.47 -19.90
CA LEU A 17 -3.14 7.79 -21.13
C LEU A 17 -2.53 6.40 -20.85
N LEU A 18 -1.92 6.18 -19.68
CA LEU A 18 -1.39 4.88 -19.28
C LEU A 18 -2.41 4.01 -18.54
N ALA A 19 -3.14 4.59 -17.58
CA ALA A 19 -4.08 3.84 -16.74
C ALA A 19 -5.27 3.29 -17.55
N ILE A 20 -5.82 4.06 -18.50
CA ILE A 20 -7.00 3.63 -19.27
C ILE A 20 -6.67 2.40 -20.14
N PRO A 21 -5.64 2.41 -21.00
CA PRO A 21 -5.22 1.21 -21.73
C PRO A 21 -4.80 0.08 -20.82
N GLY A 22 -4.14 0.37 -19.68
CA GLY A 22 -3.77 -0.63 -18.69
C GLY A 22 -5.00 -1.37 -18.13
N PHE A 23 -6.06 -0.65 -17.76
CA PHE A 23 -7.31 -1.25 -17.29
C PHE A 23 -8.02 -2.04 -18.39
N ILE A 24 -8.01 -1.55 -19.64
CA ILE A 24 -8.58 -2.28 -20.78
C ILE A 24 -7.81 -3.59 -20.99
N LEU A 25 -6.48 -3.54 -20.98
CA LEU A 25 -5.63 -4.72 -21.15
C LEU A 25 -5.83 -5.72 -20.02
N GLY A 26 -5.88 -5.25 -18.77
CA GLY A 26 -6.17 -6.11 -17.60
C GLY A 26 -7.54 -6.76 -17.68
N TYR A 27 -8.57 -6.03 -18.11
CA TYR A 27 -9.90 -6.60 -18.34
C TYR A 27 -9.89 -7.67 -19.44
N LEU A 28 -9.20 -7.43 -20.55
CA LEU A 28 -9.07 -8.41 -21.64
C LEU A 28 -8.32 -9.66 -21.17
N TYR A 29 -7.23 -9.49 -20.41
CA TYR A 29 -6.49 -10.61 -19.84
C TYR A 29 -7.35 -11.45 -18.89
N THR A 30 -7.96 -10.82 -17.88
CA THR A 30 -8.70 -11.51 -16.81
C THR A 30 -10.04 -12.12 -17.28
N ILE A 31 -10.78 -11.46 -18.18
CA ILE A 31 -12.14 -11.88 -18.54
C ILE A 31 -12.21 -12.59 -19.90
N LYS A 32 -11.26 -12.31 -20.79
CA LYS A 32 -11.23 -12.88 -22.14
C LYS A 32 -10.06 -13.83 -22.37
N ASP A 33 -9.27 -14.12 -21.34
CA ASP A 33 -8.05 -14.92 -21.42
C ASP A 33 -7.12 -14.44 -22.55
N TYR A 34 -7.09 -13.11 -22.77
CA TYR A 34 -6.33 -12.51 -23.85
C TYR A 34 -4.87 -12.34 -23.46
N GLU A 35 -4.00 -13.00 -24.21
CA GLU A 35 -2.55 -12.86 -24.14
C GLU A 35 -2.03 -12.19 -25.42
N ILE A 36 -1.15 -11.20 -25.30
CA ILE A 36 -0.51 -10.58 -26.46
C ILE A 36 0.40 -11.64 -27.12
N PRO A 37 0.19 -11.97 -28.41
CA PRO A 37 0.97 -13.01 -29.07
C PRO A 37 2.46 -12.65 -29.13
N GLY A 38 3.31 -13.57 -28.66
CA GLY A 38 4.77 -13.38 -28.65
C GLY A 38 5.29 -12.37 -27.61
N PHE A 39 4.43 -11.86 -26.72
CA PHE A 39 4.82 -10.95 -25.66
C PHE A 39 5.24 -11.71 -24.39
N GLY A 40 6.41 -12.33 -24.46
CA GLY A 40 6.90 -13.23 -23.44
C GLY A 40 8.25 -13.83 -23.79
N PHE A 41 8.81 -14.63 -22.88
CA PHE A 41 10.04 -15.38 -23.13
C PHE A 41 9.83 -16.87 -22.88
N LYS A 42 10.59 -17.69 -23.62
CA LYS A 42 10.71 -19.11 -23.34
C LYS A 42 11.63 -19.30 -22.13
N MET A 43 11.07 -19.59 -20.97
CA MET A 43 11.80 -19.79 -19.71
C MET A 43 12.32 -21.21 -19.53
N TRP A 44 11.65 -22.20 -20.14
CA TRP A 44 12.06 -23.61 -20.06
C TRP A 44 12.11 -24.26 -21.44
N GLU A 45 12.91 -25.32 -21.58
CA GLU A 45 13.03 -26.04 -22.86
C GLU A 45 11.73 -26.76 -23.25
N ASN A 46 11.05 -27.36 -22.27
CA ASN A 46 9.84 -28.15 -22.44
C ASN A 46 8.74 -27.66 -21.50
N ASP A 47 7.48 -27.90 -21.89
CA ASP A 47 6.34 -27.69 -21.01
C ASP A 47 6.39 -28.70 -19.86
N GLY A 48 6.40 -28.20 -18.63
CA GLY A 48 6.23 -28.99 -17.42
C GLY A 48 4.75 -29.20 -17.09
N PHE A 49 4.47 -30.12 -16.17
CA PHE A 49 3.09 -30.44 -15.74
C PHE A 49 2.34 -29.24 -15.12
N PHE A 50 3.06 -28.26 -14.59
CA PHE A 50 2.51 -27.08 -13.91
C PHE A 50 3.09 -25.76 -14.45
N GLN A 51 3.90 -25.80 -15.50
CA GLN A 51 4.74 -24.68 -15.92
C GLN A 51 4.89 -24.69 -17.44
N LYS A 52 4.32 -23.70 -18.12
CA LYS A 52 4.47 -23.55 -19.57
C LYS A 52 5.89 -23.10 -19.89
N ALA A 53 6.48 -23.65 -20.95
CA ALA A 53 7.80 -23.27 -21.43
C ALA A 53 7.87 -21.78 -21.80
N PHE A 54 6.77 -21.22 -22.28
CA PHE A 54 6.63 -19.81 -22.63
C PHE A 54 5.79 -19.08 -21.57
N GLU A 55 6.39 -18.06 -20.94
CA GLU A 55 5.72 -17.19 -19.97
C GLU A 55 5.32 -15.88 -20.66
N ASN A 56 4.04 -15.52 -20.57
CA ASN A 56 3.49 -14.31 -21.17
C ASN A 56 3.44 -13.16 -20.15
N PHE A 57 3.91 -11.96 -20.52
CA PHE A 57 3.97 -10.82 -19.60
C PHE A 57 2.80 -9.84 -19.72
N THR A 58 1.72 -10.24 -20.39
CA THR A 58 0.58 -9.34 -20.65
C THR A 58 -0.03 -8.81 -19.35
N ASN A 59 -0.11 -9.65 -18.31
CA ASN A 59 -0.63 -9.28 -17.00
C ASN A 59 0.29 -8.27 -16.29
N GLU A 60 1.59 -8.54 -16.25
CA GLU A 60 2.60 -7.67 -15.65
C GLU A 60 2.63 -6.31 -16.34
N LEU A 61 2.51 -6.28 -17.67
CA LEU A 61 2.38 -5.05 -18.43
C LEU A 61 1.11 -4.29 -18.06
N ALA A 62 -0.04 -4.96 -17.95
CA ALA A 62 -1.29 -4.34 -17.55
C ALA A 62 -1.18 -3.72 -16.14
N ILE A 63 -0.66 -4.48 -15.18
CA ILE A 63 -0.42 -4.03 -13.80
C ILE A 63 0.56 -2.85 -13.79
N PHE A 64 1.66 -2.92 -14.52
CA PHE A 64 2.65 -1.87 -14.61
C PHE A 64 2.03 -0.56 -15.12
N LEU A 65 1.28 -0.62 -16.24
CA LEU A 65 0.58 0.52 -16.84
C LEU A 65 -0.47 1.13 -15.90
N VAL A 66 -1.25 0.29 -15.22
CA VAL A 66 -2.25 0.73 -14.24
C VAL A 66 -1.59 1.43 -13.05
N ILE A 67 -0.60 0.80 -12.42
CA ILE A 67 0.05 1.36 -11.23
C ILE A 67 0.76 2.67 -11.55
N ILE A 68 1.58 2.72 -12.60
CA ILE A 68 2.27 3.95 -12.97
C ILE A 68 1.28 5.05 -13.38
N GLY A 69 0.24 4.69 -14.13
CA GLY A 69 -0.80 5.61 -14.54
C GLY A 69 -1.53 6.22 -13.34
N LEU A 70 -1.96 5.39 -12.39
CA LEU A 70 -2.65 5.83 -11.19
C LEU A 70 -1.77 6.65 -10.25
N ILE A 71 -0.48 6.34 -10.10
CA ILE A 71 0.45 7.14 -9.29
C ILE A 71 0.60 8.55 -9.90
N LEU A 72 0.75 8.62 -11.23
CA LEU A 72 0.86 9.90 -11.92
C LEU A 72 -0.43 10.73 -11.80
N ILE A 73 -1.61 10.10 -11.87
CA ILE A 73 -2.90 10.78 -11.63
C ILE A 73 -3.00 11.24 -10.17
N ALA A 74 -2.77 10.33 -9.23
CA ALA A 74 -2.92 10.53 -7.79
C ALA A 74 -2.09 11.72 -7.27
N PHE A 75 -0.86 11.83 -7.74
CA PHE A 75 0.11 12.76 -7.20
C PHE A 75 0.50 13.88 -8.16
N ALA A 76 -0.26 14.10 -9.23
CA ALA A 76 -0.11 15.28 -10.07
C ALA A 76 -0.52 16.56 -9.32
N LYS A 77 0.24 17.62 -9.58
CA LYS A 77 -0.01 18.97 -9.10
C LYS A 77 -1.13 19.64 -9.90
N GLU A 78 -1.98 20.36 -9.21
CA GLU A 78 -3.04 21.16 -9.82
C GLU A 78 -2.50 22.47 -10.41
N LYS A 79 -3.21 23.04 -11.40
CA LYS A 79 -2.85 24.34 -12.02
C LYS A 79 -2.74 25.46 -10.98
N LYS A 80 -3.61 25.42 -9.95
CA LYS A 80 -3.55 26.26 -8.75
C LYS A 80 -3.52 25.33 -7.54
N GLU A 81 -2.36 25.25 -6.90
CA GLU A 81 -2.17 24.42 -5.70
C GLU A 81 -2.15 25.35 -4.48
N ASP A 82 -3.19 25.26 -3.65
CA ASP A 82 -3.31 25.99 -2.39
C ASP A 82 -3.10 25.05 -1.18
N GLU A 83 -3.16 25.62 0.03
CA GLU A 83 -2.97 24.83 1.25
C GLU A 83 -4.13 23.85 1.51
N LEU A 84 -5.33 24.19 1.04
CA LEU A 84 -6.52 23.35 1.19
C LEU A 84 -6.37 22.07 0.37
N SER A 85 -5.97 22.18 -0.89
CA SER A 85 -5.65 21.07 -1.80
C SER A 85 -4.63 20.12 -1.17
N ALA A 86 -3.54 20.66 -0.62
CA ALA A 86 -2.52 19.87 0.05
C ALA A 86 -3.08 19.09 1.26
N LYS A 87 -3.87 19.74 2.13
CA LYS A 87 -4.52 19.10 3.28
C LYS A 87 -5.55 18.05 2.86
N LEU A 88 -6.36 18.35 1.85
CA LEU A 88 -7.40 17.47 1.33
C LEU A 88 -6.78 16.22 0.71
N ARG A 89 -5.64 16.35 0.03
CA ARG A 89 -4.86 15.24 -0.51
C ARG A 89 -4.38 14.31 0.59
N LEU A 90 -3.69 14.83 1.60
CA LEU A 90 -3.18 14.05 2.72
C LEU A 90 -4.31 13.35 3.51
N ASN A 91 -5.42 14.05 3.75
CA ASN A 91 -6.60 13.48 4.41
C ASN A 91 -7.26 12.38 3.55
N SER A 92 -7.40 12.60 2.24
CA SER A 92 -7.96 11.59 1.33
C SER A 92 -7.09 10.34 1.27
N LEU A 93 -5.76 10.50 1.31
CA LEU A 93 -4.81 9.41 1.33
C LEU A 93 -4.94 8.55 2.58
N TYR A 94 -5.02 9.19 3.75
CA TYR A 94 -5.29 8.52 5.02
C TYR A 94 -6.55 7.66 4.96
N TRP A 95 -7.68 8.26 4.53
CA TRP A 95 -8.95 7.55 4.45
C TRP A 95 -8.93 6.44 3.40
N SER A 96 -8.21 6.64 2.30
CA SER A 96 -8.06 5.61 1.28
C SER A 96 -7.42 4.35 1.84
N ILE A 97 -6.31 4.49 2.57
CA ILE A 97 -5.63 3.37 3.20
C ILE A 97 -6.52 2.68 4.24
N MET A 98 -7.22 3.45 5.07
CA MET A 98 -8.15 2.89 6.06
C MET A 98 -9.29 2.10 5.40
N ILE A 99 -9.94 2.67 4.39
CA ILE A 99 -11.06 2.02 3.68
C ILE A 99 -10.55 0.79 2.93
N TYR A 100 -9.42 0.90 2.25
CA TYR A 100 -8.78 -0.22 1.55
C TYR A 100 -8.56 -1.41 2.48
N TYR A 101 -7.91 -1.21 3.62
CA TYR A 101 -7.63 -2.32 4.53
C TYR A 101 -8.90 -2.91 5.16
N VAL A 102 -9.93 -2.10 5.42
CA VAL A 102 -11.24 -2.60 5.86
C VAL A 102 -11.87 -3.48 4.77
N LEU A 103 -11.89 -3.02 3.51
CA LEU A 103 -12.41 -3.80 2.39
C LEU A 103 -11.59 -5.07 2.14
N TYR A 104 -10.26 -4.99 2.23
CA TYR A 104 -9.36 -6.14 2.10
C TYR A 104 -9.67 -7.21 3.14
N ILE A 105 -9.79 -6.83 4.42
CA ILE A 105 -10.12 -7.76 5.51
C ILE A 105 -11.51 -8.37 5.32
N ILE A 106 -12.50 -7.57 4.94
CA ILE A 106 -13.86 -8.09 4.67
C ILE A 106 -13.85 -9.07 3.50
N GLY A 107 -13.18 -8.73 2.40
CA GLY A 107 -13.03 -9.60 1.24
C GLY A 107 -12.32 -10.91 1.59
N TYR A 108 -11.25 -10.82 2.37
CA TYR A 108 -10.52 -11.99 2.85
C TYR A 108 -11.37 -12.90 3.76
N LEU A 109 -12.11 -12.32 4.70
CA LEU A 109 -13.02 -13.09 5.57
C LEU A 109 -14.14 -13.74 4.74
N TYR A 110 -14.66 -13.05 3.74
CA TYR A 110 -15.63 -13.61 2.82
C TYR A 110 -15.07 -14.84 2.10
N THR A 111 -13.85 -14.75 1.54
CA THR A 111 -13.22 -15.89 0.83
C THR A 111 -13.01 -17.10 1.73
N VAL A 112 -12.69 -16.88 3.01
CA VAL A 112 -12.51 -17.96 3.99
C VAL A 112 -13.83 -18.64 4.38
N ILE A 113 -14.93 -17.88 4.47
CA ILE A 113 -16.23 -18.39 4.96
C ILE A 113 -17.08 -18.97 3.83
N PHE A 114 -17.20 -18.25 2.70
CA PHE A 114 -18.11 -18.56 1.61
C PHE A 114 -17.42 -19.17 0.39
N GLY A 115 -16.08 -19.15 0.36
CA GLY A 115 -15.29 -19.57 -0.80
C GLY A 115 -15.02 -18.44 -1.79
N GLU A 116 -14.46 -18.79 -2.94
CA GLU A 116 -14.03 -17.83 -3.96
C GLU A 116 -15.21 -17.07 -4.58
N ILE A 117 -15.04 -15.77 -4.72
CA ILE A 117 -15.99 -14.92 -5.44
C ILE A 117 -15.73 -15.12 -6.94
N LEU A 118 -16.76 -15.50 -7.69
CA LEU A 118 -16.68 -15.66 -9.15
C LEU A 118 -16.09 -14.38 -9.80
N PHE A 119 -15.10 -14.55 -10.68
CA PHE A 119 -14.32 -13.50 -11.37
C PHE A 119 -13.37 -12.65 -10.52
N ILE A 120 -13.54 -12.60 -9.20
CA ILE A 120 -12.71 -11.77 -8.31
C ILE A 120 -11.68 -12.61 -7.57
N GLY A 121 -11.98 -13.88 -7.28
CA GLY A 121 -11.16 -14.76 -6.45
C GLY A 121 -9.71 -14.90 -6.95
N ASP A 122 -9.54 -15.33 -8.19
CA ASP A 122 -8.22 -15.63 -8.78
C ASP A 122 -7.31 -14.40 -8.87
N HIS A 123 -7.91 -13.22 -9.08
CA HIS A 123 -7.20 -11.97 -9.32
C HIS A 123 -7.22 -11.02 -8.11
N PHE A 124 -7.77 -11.45 -6.97
CA PHE A 124 -7.94 -10.60 -5.79
C PHE A 124 -6.63 -9.95 -5.36
N THR A 125 -5.54 -10.73 -5.33
CA THR A 125 -4.19 -10.30 -4.97
C THR A 125 -3.65 -9.19 -5.89
N GLU A 126 -3.96 -9.24 -7.19
CA GLU A 126 -3.53 -8.24 -8.18
C GLU A 126 -4.33 -6.95 -8.03
N MET A 127 -5.65 -7.07 -7.83
CA MET A 127 -6.54 -5.92 -7.62
C MET A 127 -6.16 -5.09 -6.39
N ASN A 128 -5.59 -5.74 -5.37
CA ASN A 128 -5.11 -5.07 -4.17
C ASN A 128 -3.99 -4.07 -4.43
N LEU A 129 -3.22 -4.20 -5.51
CA LEU A 129 -2.15 -3.27 -5.84
C LEU A 129 -2.70 -1.88 -6.18
N PHE A 130 -3.77 -1.80 -6.98
CA PHE A 130 -4.30 -0.51 -7.45
C PHE A 130 -5.49 0.02 -6.64
N THR A 131 -6.18 -0.83 -5.89
CA THR A 131 -7.36 -0.44 -5.09
C THR A 131 -7.12 0.76 -4.15
N PRO A 132 -6.01 0.84 -3.38
CA PRO A 132 -5.73 2.01 -2.54
C PRO A 132 -5.56 3.30 -3.34
N LEU A 133 -5.01 3.24 -4.56
CA LEU A 133 -4.84 4.42 -5.42
C LEU A 133 -6.19 4.86 -6.01
N VAL A 134 -7.02 3.91 -6.44
CA VAL A 134 -8.35 4.20 -7.00
C VAL A 134 -9.25 4.86 -5.94
N ILE A 135 -9.35 4.28 -4.74
CA ILE A 135 -10.14 4.86 -3.63
C ILE A 135 -9.66 6.28 -3.31
N PHE A 136 -8.33 6.48 -3.32
CA PHE A 136 -7.72 7.77 -3.07
C PHE A 136 -8.12 8.81 -4.13
N ILE A 137 -7.94 8.49 -5.41
CA ILE A 137 -8.27 9.39 -6.53
C ILE A 137 -9.76 9.74 -6.51
N CYS A 138 -10.63 8.75 -6.34
CA CYS A 138 -12.07 8.95 -6.25
C CYS A 138 -12.44 9.88 -5.10
N ARG A 139 -11.93 9.61 -3.89
CA ARG A 139 -12.21 10.43 -2.70
C ARG A 139 -11.67 11.85 -2.83
N TYR A 140 -10.45 12.00 -3.34
CA TYR A 140 -9.81 13.30 -3.52
C TYR A 140 -10.62 14.18 -4.48
N ASN A 141 -11.00 13.63 -5.65
CA ASN A 141 -11.80 14.35 -6.64
C ASN A 141 -13.20 14.68 -6.12
N TYR A 142 -13.85 13.76 -5.41
CA TYR A 142 -15.15 13.99 -4.79
C TYR A 142 -15.10 15.13 -3.76
N LEU A 143 -14.15 15.08 -2.82
CA LEU A 143 -14.01 16.10 -1.78
C LEU A 143 -13.60 17.45 -2.36
N LYS A 144 -12.82 17.47 -3.44
CA LYS A 144 -12.46 18.70 -4.16
C LYS A 144 -13.69 19.37 -4.78
N TYR A 145 -14.60 18.58 -5.36
CA TYR A 145 -15.83 19.11 -5.96
C TYR A 145 -16.78 19.70 -4.90
N ILE A 146 -16.88 19.07 -3.73
CA ILE A 146 -17.80 19.50 -2.68
C ILE A 146 -17.23 20.62 -1.79
N ASN A 147 -15.97 20.51 -1.38
CA ASN A 147 -15.36 21.41 -0.41
C ASN A 147 -14.53 22.51 -1.07
N ALA A 148 -14.95 22.99 -2.26
CA ALA A 148 -14.19 23.99 -3.02
C ALA A 148 -13.96 25.30 -2.25
N GLU A 149 -14.77 25.60 -1.22
CA GLU A 149 -14.73 26.86 -0.47
C GLU A 149 -14.58 26.69 1.06
N SER A 150 -14.60 25.46 1.60
CA SER A 150 -14.61 25.22 3.05
C SER A 150 -13.26 24.75 3.59
N TYR A 151 -12.62 25.56 4.44
CA TYR A 151 -11.36 25.21 5.11
C TYR A 151 -11.53 24.24 6.30
N GLN A 152 -12.77 23.90 6.66
CA GLN A 152 -13.09 23.05 7.82
C GLN A 152 -13.08 21.57 7.43
N LEU A 153 -11.88 21.00 7.28
CA LEU A 153 -11.71 19.56 7.09
C LEU A 153 -11.75 18.84 8.44
N SER A 154 -12.46 17.72 8.51
CA SER A 154 -12.42 16.85 9.68
C SER A 154 -11.01 16.28 9.88
N LYS A 155 -10.48 16.44 11.10
CA LYS A 155 -9.16 15.91 11.47
C LYS A 155 -9.19 14.38 11.44
N PRO A 156 -8.17 13.71 10.88
CA PRO A 156 -8.06 12.24 10.93
C PRO A 156 -8.09 11.73 12.37
N LYS A 157 -8.92 10.71 12.64
CA LYS A 157 -9.06 10.11 13.97
C LYS A 157 -8.14 8.89 14.10
N PHE A 158 -7.04 9.07 14.82
CA PHE A 158 -6.11 8.01 15.18
C PHE A 158 -6.54 7.28 16.47
N LEU A 159 -6.10 6.03 16.61
CA LEU A 159 -6.36 5.17 17.77
C LEU A 159 -5.58 5.64 19.02
N PRO A 160 -6.10 5.44 20.25
CA PRO A 160 -5.36 5.80 21.45
C PRO A 160 -4.09 4.94 21.60
N ASN A 161 -3.06 5.49 22.23
CA ASN A 161 -1.75 4.83 22.35
C ASN A 161 -1.85 3.47 23.07
N LYS A 162 -2.38 3.45 24.30
CA LYS A 162 -2.65 2.21 25.04
C LYS A 162 -4.14 1.84 24.89
N PRO A 163 -4.48 0.57 24.65
CA PRO A 163 -3.59 -0.59 24.50
C PRO A 163 -3.10 -0.86 23.06
N PHE A 164 -3.61 -0.14 22.06
CA PHE A 164 -3.46 -0.49 20.64
C PHE A 164 -2.02 -0.50 20.13
N LYS A 165 -1.15 0.40 20.58
CA LYS A 165 0.27 0.42 20.16
C LYS A 165 0.99 -0.84 20.63
N SER A 166 0.78 -1.24 21.89
CA SER A 166 1.40 -2.46 22.45
C SER A 166 0.87 -3.73 21.77
N ILE A 167 -0.45 -3.83 21.57
CA ILE A 167 -1.05 -4.95 20.85
C ILE A 167 -0.51 -5.02 19.41
N GLY A 168 -0.44 -3.87 18.72
CA GLY A 168 0.04 -3.78 17.35
C GLY A 168 1.47 -4.28 17.19
N ILE A 169 2.38 -3.90 18.10
CA ILE A 169 3.77 -4.36 18.08
C ILE A 169 3.86 -5.88 18.28
N VAL A 170 3.14 -6.42 19.28
CA VAL A 170 3.17 -7.87 19.58
C VAL A 170 2.61 -8.68 18.40
N PHE A 171 1.46 -8.28 17.86
CA PHE A 171 0.82 -8.98 16.74
C PHE A 171 1.66 -8.91 15.47
N SER A 172 2.26 -7.75 15.18
CA SER A 172 3.17 -7.60 14.03
C SER A 172 4.40 -8.49 14.18
N GLY A 173 4.99 -8.54 15.39
CA GLY A 173 6.14 -9.40 15.69
C GLY A 173 5.83 -10.88 15.48
N LEU A 174 4.71 -11.37 16.05
CA LEU A 174 4.27 -12.76 15.89
C LEU A 174 4.00 -13.13 14.44
N GLY A 175 3.33 -12.25 13.69
CA GLY A 175 3.05 -12.44 12.27
C GLY A 175 4.33 -12.55 11.44
N LEU A 176 5.30 -11.65 11.66
CA LEU A 176 6.59 -11.68 10.96
C LEU A 176 7.40 -12.94 11.30
N THR A 177 7.46 -13.33 12.57
CA THR A 177 8.18 -14.55 12.96
C THR A 177 7.56 -15.79 12.32
N SER A 178 6.23 -15.85 12.22
CA SER A 178 5.54 -16.96 11.56
C SER A 178 5.92 -17.06 10.08
N ILE A 179 5.93 -15.94 9.35
CA ILE A 179 6.31 -15.91 7.93
C ILE A 179 7.77 -16.36 7.75
N ILE A 180 8.69 -15.91 8.62
CA ILE A 180 10.09 -16.33 8.55
C ILE A 180 10.22 -17.82 8.81
N THR A 181 9.51 -18.36 9.81
CA THR A 181 9.56 -19.81 10.08
C THR A 181 8.98 -20.64 8.94
N SER A 182 7.94 -20.16 8.25
CA SER A 182 7.38 -20.88 7.10
C SER A 182 8.29 -20.87 5.88
N LEU A 183 9.18 -19.87 5.74
CA LEU A 183 10.19 -19.87 4.69
C LEU A 183 11.33 -20.86 4.98
N LEU A 184 11.58 -21.19 6.26
CA LEU A 184 12.68 -22.06 6.67
C LEU A 184 12.28 -23.53 6.81
N ILE A 185 11.02 -23.80 7.16
CA ILE A 185 10.52 -25.14 7.44
C ILE A 185 9.36 -25.43 6.50
N ASP A 186 9.63 -26.22 5.47
CA ASP A 186 8.59 -26.73 4.59
C ASP A 186 7.85 -27.88 5.29
N SER A 187 6.57 -27.67 5.59
CA SER A 187 5.72 -28.68 6.20
C SER A 187 4.38 -28.69 5.48
N ASN A 188 4.22 -29.69 4.61
CA ASN A 188 3.06 -29.87 3.75
C ASN A 188 1.81 -30.41 4.48
N LYS A 189 1.59 -29.96 5.73
CA LYS A 189 0.48 -30.38 6.58
C LYS A 189 -0.62 -29.31 6.55
N LYS A 190 -1.86 -29.70 6.27
CA LYS A 190 -3.02 -28.79 6.21
C LYS A 190 -3.20 -27.85 7.42
N TRP A 191 -2.90 -28.31 8.64
CA TRP A 191 -2.98 -27.45 9.83
C TRP A 191 -1.97 -26.29 9.80
N VAL A 192 -0.82 -26.49 9.15
CA VAL A 192 0.22 -25.46 8.98
C VAL A 192 -0.29 -24.33 8.07
N GLU A 193 -0.99 -24.66 6.98
CA GLU A 193 -1.59 -23.66 6.07
C GLU A 193 -2.60 -22.76 6.79
N ILE A 194 -3.52 -23.34 7.56
CA ILE A 194 -4.52 -22.58 8.34
C ILE A 194 -3.83 -21.66 9.35
N THR A 195 -2.78 -22.15 10.01
CA THR A 195 -2.01 -21.31 10.95
C THR A 195 -1.30 -20.15 10.25
N GLN A 196 -0.70 -20.38 9.08
CA GLN A 196 -0.01 -19.34 8.30
C GLN A 196 -0.96 -18.23 7.85
N ILE A 197 -2.13 -18.63 7.34
CA ILE A 197 -3.23 -17.71 7.00
C ILE A 197 -3.60 -16.84 8.20
N SER A 198 -3.80 -17.45 9.36
CA SER A 198 -4.21 -16.74 10.59
C SER A 198 -3.13 -15.75 11.06
N PHE A 199 -1.85 -16.15 11.03
CA PHE A 199 -0.72 -15.27 11.38
C PHE A 199 -0.52 -14.13 10.38
N TYR A 200 -0.82 -14.35 9.10
CA TYR A 200 -0.78 -13.30 8.08
C TYR A 200 -1.87 -12.25 8.31
N VAL A 201 -3.10 -12.67 8.63
CA VAL A 201 -4.17 -11.73 9.02
C VAL A 201 -3.79 -10.98 10.31
N LEU A 202 -3.21 -11.69 11.28
CA LEU A 202 -2.71 -11.09 12.52
C LEU A 202 -1.63 -10.03 12.26
N LEU A 203 -0.74 -10.26 11.29
CA LEU A 203 0.27 -9.30 10.86
C LEU A 203 -0.38 -8.00 10.37
N ILE A 204 -1.38 -8.10 9.48
CA ILE A 204 -2.07 -6.93 8.93
C ILE A 204 -2.77 -6.14 10.03
N PHE A 205 -3.52 -6.82 10.92
CA PHE A 205 -4.15 -6.17 12.06
C PHE A 205 -3.13 -5.52 13.01
N GLY A 206 -2.03 -6.22 13.29
CA GLY A 206 -0.94 -5.72 14.12
C GLY A 206 -0.35 -4.43 13.55
N LEU A 207 -0.03 -4.44 12.25
CA LEU A 207 0.53 -3.29 11.55
C LEU A 207 -0.45 -2.14 11.47
N LEU A 208 -1.75 -2.38 11.26
CA LEU A 208 -2.79 -1.35 11.29
C LEU A 208 -2.88 -0.67 12.67
N PHE A 209 -2.94 -1.47 13.74
CA PHE A 209 -2.98 -0.92 15.10
C PHE A 209 -1.72 -0.14 15.43
N TRP A 210 -0.55 -0.63 15.03
CA TRP A 210 0.70 0.08 15.28
C TRP A 210 0.79 1.38 14.45
N ALA A 211 0.51 1.31 13.15
CA ALA A 211 0.53 2.45 12.23
C ALA A 211 -0.36 3.59 12.71
N PHE A 212 -1.60 3.27 13.10
CA PHE A 212 -2.62 4.28 13.41
C PHE A 212 -2.81 4.55 14.91
N ALA A 213 -1.98 3.97 15.79
CA ALA A 213 -1.93 4.35 17.20
C ALA A 213 -1.17 5.67 17.40
N LYS A 214 -1.78 6.57 18.17
CA LYS A 214 -1.19 7.86 18.56
C LYS A 214 0.04 7.68 19.44
N ASN A 215 0.93 8.67 19.40
CA ASN A 215 1.97 8.82 20.42
C ASN A 215 1.35 9.33 21.74
N LYS A 216 2.08 9.23 22.87
CA LYS A 216 1.55 9.60 24.20
C LYS A 216 1.15 11.08 24.23
N GLU A 217 1.99 11.91 23.65
CA GLU A 217 1.75 13.32 23.40
C GLU A 217 1.88 13.53 21.89
N GLU A 218 0.84 14.06 21.26
CA GLU A 218 0.81 14.25 19.81
C GLU A 218 0.17 15.60 19.48
N ASP A 219 0.98 16.48 18.91
CA ASP A 219 0.59 17.80 18.46
C ASP A 219 0.20 17.79 16.96
N GLU A 220 -0.23 18.94 16.45
CA GLU A 220 -0.65 19.08 15.04
C GLU A 220 0.52 18.86 14.07
N MET A 221 1.74 19.22 14.46
CA MET A 221 2.93 19.02 13.64
C MET A 221 3.22 17.52 13.47
N THR A 222 3.14 16.72 14.53
CA THR A 222 3.35 15.27 14.48
C THR A 222 2.27 14.60 13.63
N MET A 223 1.02 15.06 13.73
CA MET A 223 -0.07 14.58 12.86
C MET A 223 0.24 14.86 11.38
N GLN A 224 0.71 16.06 11.04
CA GLN A 224 1.11 16.40 9.69
C GLN A 224 2.29 15.52 9.22
N GLN A 225 3.28 15.31 10.07
CA GLN A 225 4.42 14.41 9.79
C GLN A 225 3.98 12.97 9.54
N ARG A 226 2.92 12.48 10.19
CA ARG A 226 2.33 11.16 9.91
C ARG A 226 1.68 11.08 8.54
N LEU A 227 0.90 12.09 8.17
CA LEU A 227 0.24 12.08 6.86
C LEU A 227 1.27 12.15 5.73
N GLU A 228 2.28 13.02 5.86
CA GLU A 228 3.42 13.05 4.95
C GLU A 228 4.23 11.74 5.02
N GLY A 229 4.32 11.16 6.23
CA GLY A 229 4.75 9.80 6.58
C GLY A 229 4.22 8.76 5.62
N LEU A 230 2.90 8.65 5.63
CA LEU A 230 2.11 7.70 4.85
C LEU A 230 2.29 7.94 3.34
N GLN A 231 2.35 9.20 2.91
CA GLN A 231 2.58 9.53 1.50
C GLN A 231 3.92 9.00 0.98
N LEU A 232 5.03 9.16 1.71
CA LEU A 232 6.30 8.57 1.23
C LEU A 232 6.29 7.04 1.30
N SER A 233 5.60 6.43 2.26
CA SER A 233 5.48 4.97 2.32
C SER A 233 4.79 4.43 1.08
N ILE A 234 3.78 5.13 0.59
CA ILE A 234 3.10 4.80 -0.68
C ILE A 234 4.06 4.95 -1.86
N TYR A 235 4.78 6.07 -1.98
CA TYR A 235 5.77 6.23 -3.05
C TYR A 235 6.84 5.15 -3.04
N PHE A 236 7.41 4.86 -1.87
CA PHE A 236 8.46 3.88 -1.72
C PHE A 236 7.95 2.46 -2.01
N ASN A 237 6.77 2.12 -1.50
CA ASN A 237 6.13 0.84 -1.76
C ASN A 237 5.90 0.60 -3.25
N TYR A 238 5.27 1.57 -3.92
CA TYR A 238 4.97 1.40 -5.33
C TYR A 238 6.20 1.47 -6.23
N ALA A 239 7.25 2.20 -5.84
CA ALA A 239 8.53 2.16 -6.54
C ALA A 239 9.14 0.75 -6.50
N ILE A 240 9.10 0.09 -5.33
CA ILE A 240 9.54 -1.30 -5.18
C ILE A 240 8.67 -2.25 -6.00
N ILE A 241 7.34 -2.13 -5.92
CA ILE A 241 6.42 -3.01 -6.67
C ILE A 241 6.64 -2.86 -8.18
N LEU A 242 6.76 -1.63 -8.70
CA LEU A 242 7.03 -1.40 -10.12
C LEU A 242 8.37 -2.02 -10.55
N LEU A 243 9.42 -1.87 -9.75
CA LEU A 243 10.72 -2.49 -10.01
C LEU A 243 10.62 -4.01 -10.02
N LEU A 244 9.97 -4.60 -9.00
CA LEU A 244 9.83 -6.04 -8.88
C LEU A 244 8.94 -6.63 -9.99
N THR A 245 7.93 -5.88 -10.46
CA THR A 245 7.09 -6.30 -11.60
C THR A 245 7.90 -6.43 -12.90
N LEU A 246 9.05 -5.76 -13.02
CA LEU A 246 9.91 -5.85 -14.19
C LEU A 246 10.95 -6.98 -14.11
N ILE A 247 11.16 -7.58 -12.93
CA ILE A 247 12.28 -8.51 -12.68
C ILE A 247 11.81 -9.86 -12.14
N ALA A 248 10.71 -9.88 -11.37
CA ALA A 248 10.15 -11.09 -10.79
C ALA A 248 9.04 -11.66 -11.67
N TYR A 249 9.08 -12.98 -11.87
CA TYR A 249 8.13 -13.70 -12.73
C TYR A 249 7.67 -15.00 -12.06
N SER A 250 6.56 -15.56 -12.56
CA SER A 250 6.01 -16.84 -12.11
C SER A 250 5.83 -16.89 -10.58
N LEU A 251 6.29 -17.95 -9.91
CA LEU A 251 6.17 -18.11 -8.45
C LEU A 251 6.81 -16.98 -7.65
N LEU A 252 7.90 -16.39 -8.13
CA LEU A 252 8.55 -15.27 -7.43
C LEU A 252 7.63 -14.04 -7.40
N TYR A 253 6.87 -13.81 -8.48
CA TYR A 253 5.94 -12.69 -8.55
C TYR A 253 4.79 -12.83 -7.54
N LEU A 254 4.31 -14.05 -7.27
CA LEU A 254 3.29 -14.29 -6.24
C LEU A 254 3.78 -13.85 -4.85
N TYR A 255 5.04 -14.09 -4.50
CA TYR A 255 5.62 -13.61 -3.24
C TYR A 255 5.74 -12.08 -3.20
N VAL A 256 6.03 -11.44 -4.33
CA VAL A 256 6.03 -9.97 -4.44
C VAL A 256 4.64 -9.41 -4.13
N LEU A 257 3.61 -10.03 -4.72
CA LEU A 257 2.22 -9.65 -4.46
C LEU A 257 1.84 -9.85 -3.00
N MET A 258 2.27 -10.95 -2.36
CA MET A 258 2.08 -11.24 -0.93
C MET A 258 2.82 -10.27 0.01
N PHE A 259 3.95 -9.70 -0.43
CA PHE A 259 4.64 -8.67 0.34
C PHE A 259 3.95 -7.31 0.19
N ALA A 260 3.39 -7.05 -0.99
CA ALA A 260 2.78 -5.77 -1.35
C ALA A 260 1.57 -5.39 -0.49
N GLN A 261 0.82 -6.33 0.11
CA GLN A 261 -0.36 -5.96 0.90
C GLN A 261 0.00 -5.37 2.26
N PHE A 262 1.11 -5.75 2.90
CA PHE A 262 1.49 -5.24 4.22
C PHE A 262 2.67 -4.26 4.20
N SER A 263 3.43 -4.21 3.10
CA SER A 263 4.60 -3.34 2.92
C SER A 263 4.31 -1.85 3.10
N ILE A 264 3.14 -1.34 2.66
CA ILE A 264 2.74 0.06 2.87
C ILE A 264 2.75 0.40 4.37
N LEU A 265 2.11 -0.44 5.19
CA LEU A 265 2.03 -0.26 6.64
C LEU A 265 3.41 -0.44 7.28
N LEU A 266 4.16 -1.45 6.85
CA LEU A 266 5.50 -1.73 7.37
C LEU A 266 6.44 -0.53 7.16
N PHE A 267 6.54 -0.01 5.94
CA PHE A 267 7.38 1.16 5.64
C PHE A 267 6.92 2.40 6.39
N PHE A 268 5.61 2.59 6.54
CA PHE A 268 5.06 3.68 7.33
C PHE A 268 5.46 3.61 8.80
N VAL A 269 5.28 2.45 9.43
CA VAL A 269 5.67 2.23 10.82
C VAL A 269 7.17 2.46 11.01
N ILE A 270 8.01 1.86 10.18
CA ILE A 270 9.48 2.02 10.25
C ILE A 270 9.86 3.50 10.19
N ARG A 271 9.29 4.24 9.23
CA ARG A 271 9.55 5.67 9.08
C ARG A 271 9.10 6.46 10.30
N MET A 272 7.92 6.18 10.84
CA MET A 272 7.39 6.91 11.98
C MET A 272 8.19 6.69 13.26
N GLU A 273 8.63 5.46 13.51
CA GLU A 273 9.50 5.17 14.66
C GLU A 273 10.88 5.82 14.48
N PHE A 274 11.45 5.84 13.27
CA PHE A 274 12.68 6.56 12.98
C PHE A 274 12.56 8.08 13.23
N ILE A 275 11.47 8.70 12.75
CA ILE A 275 11.22 10.14 12.97
C ILE A 275 11.07 10.43 14.48
N THR A 276 10.33 9.59 15.19
CA THR A 276 10.13 9.73 16.65
C THR A 276 11.46 9.62 17.40
N TYR A 277 12.28 8.61 17.07
CA TYR A 277 13.63 8.44 17.64
C TYR A 277 14.51 9.66 17.38
N ARG A 278 14.55 10.16 16.15
CA ARG A 278 15.33 11.34 15.77
C ARG A 278 14.89 12.58 16.55
N ASN A 279 13.58 12.82 16.64
CA ASN A 279 13.03 13.98 17.34
C ASN A 279 13.36 13.92 18.85
N ASN A 280 13.22 12.75 19.49
CA ASN A 280 13.59 12.58 20.90
C ASN A 280 15.08 12.81 21.14
N LYS A 281 15.95 12.32 20.25
CA LYS A 281 17.40 12.56 20.35
C LYS A 281 17.75 14.05 20.26
N LEU A 282 17.09 14.77 19.36
CA LEU A 282 17.25 16.23 19.23
C LEU A 282 16.80 16.95 20.50
N LEU A 283 15.61 16.63 21.03
CA LEU A 283 15.09 17.20 22.27
C LEU A 283 16.06 17.01 23.44
N ASN A 284 16.55 15.78 23.66
CA ASN A 284 17.53 15.49 24.71
C ASN A 284 18.84 16.29 24.56
N THR A 285 19.25 16.56 23.32
CA THR A 285 20.46 17.38 23.04
C THR A 285 20.22 18.85 23.41
N PHE A 286 19.04 19.40 23.10
CA PHE A 286 18.67 20.77 23.49
C PHE A 286 18.52 20.92 25.01
N GLU A 287 17.87 19.96 25.67
CA GLU A 287 17.72 19.96 27.14
C GLU A 287 19.08 19.84 27.84
N GLY A 288 19.97 18.99 27.32
CA GLY A 288 21.35 18.89 27.78
C GLY A 288 22.11 20.21 27.63
N GLY A 289 22.00 20.88 26.48
CA GLY A 289 22.65 22.18 26.22
C GLY A 289 22.19 23.30 27.16
N MET A 290 20.88 23.41 27.43
CA MET A 290 20.33 24.39 28.36
C MET A 290 20.74 24.15 29.82
N SER A 291 21.11 22.92 30.19
CA SER A 291 21.62 22.63 31.54
C SER A 291 23.04 23.16 31.77
N TYR A 292 23.81 23.46 30.72
CA TYR A 292 25.18 23.99 30.85
C TYR A 292 25.26 25.53 30.82
N GLU A 293 24.15 26.21 30.50
CA GLU A 293 24.04 27.68 30.46
C GLU A 293 23.43 28.30 31.74
N LYS A 294 23.29 27.53 32.82
CA LYS A 294 22.87 28.02 34.15
C LYS A 294 24.03 27.99 35.14
#